data_AF-A0A932TZB5-F1
#
_entry.id   AF-A0A932TZB5-F1
#
_cell.length_a   1.000
_cell.length_b   1.000
_cell.length_c   1.000
_cell.angle_alpha   90.00
_cell.angle_beta   90.00
_cell.angle_gamma   90.00
#
_symmetry.space_group_name_H-M   'P 1'
#
loop_
_entity.id
_entity.type
_entity.pdbx_description
1 polymer ?
#
loop_
_entity_poly.entity_id
_entity_poly.type
_entity_poly.pdbx_seq_one_letter_code
_entity_poly.pdbx_strand_id
1 'polypeptide(L)'
;MKILIVTDLEGVAGVLNSSDWCLPAAGSRYYEDAKELLTLEVNAAVDGFLAGGATDILVSDGHGPGGMNPKLLHKEAKLKRGSTGYGTLGDLYDVMAWVGQHAKAGTEYAHLCHTQGMPLIDVSINGISVGEFGQSALCGCELGKRAIFGSGDAAFCKEAEALFPGIETVTVKWGIRPGKGDECTPDQYRARNAGAIHLSPAKSRDLIREGAERAIRRAKEEDFGLIKLSPPFERAVIWRQGTEFKKGEPWPCKAVTRDTHPTSVIALMNMTMTRDPQPYIEEAE
;
A
#
# COMPACT_ATOMS: atom_id res chain seq x y z
N MET A 1 -2.14 8.07 22.23
CA MET A 1 -1.24 7.62 21.15
C MET A 1 -1.67 8.33 19.89
N LYS A 2 -0.72 8.89 19.15
CA LYS A 2 -0.94 9.60 17.88
C LYS A 2 -0.77 8.64 16.72
N ILE A 3 -1.71 8.64 15.78
CA ILE A 3 -1.73 7.68 14.67
C ILE A 3 -1.60 8.40 13.33
N LEU A 4 -0.72 7.87 12.48
CA LEU A 4 -0.69 8.18 11.05
C LEU A 4 -1.41 7.06 10.28
N ILE A 5 -2.54 7.37 9.67
CA ILE A 5 -3.26 6.47 8.75
C ILE A 5 -2.80 6.80 7.33
N VAL A 6 -2.25 5.82 6.61
CA VAL A 6 -1.97 5.90 5.18
C VAL A 6 -3.12 5.24 4.44
N THR A 7 -3.68 5.91 3.44
CA THR A 7 -4.84 5.39 2.71
C THR A 7 -4.48 5.06 1.27
N ASP A 8 -5.16 4.07 0.73
CA ASP A 8 -5.18 3.77 -0.69
C ASP A 8 -6.58 3.34 -1.13
N LEU A 9 -6.83 3.22 -2.44
CA LEU A 9 -8.20 3.09 -2.97
C LEU A 9 -8.51 1.69 -3.49
N GLU A 10 -7.53 1.02 -4.07
CA GLU A 10 -7.67 -0.27 -4.76
C GLU A 10 -8.08 -1.41 -3.83
N GLY A 11 -7.82 -1.32 -2.52
CA GLY A 11 -8.12 -2.33 -1.51
C GLY A 11 -9.51 -2.21 -0.87
N VAL A 12 -10.24 -1.12 -1.13
CA VAL A 12 -11.55 -0.81 -0.51
C VAL A 12 -12.66 -1.78 -0.95
N ALA A 13 -13.59 -2.12 -0.06
CA ALA A 13 -14.75 -2.94 -0.43
C ALA A 13 -15.70 -2.18 -1.38
N GLY A 14 -16.15 -2.86 -2.44
CA GLY A 14 -16.98 -2.26 -3.49
C GLY A 14 -16.21 -1.66 -4.67
N VAL A 15 -14.91 -1.37 -4.52
CA VAL A 15 -14.06 -0.88 -5.62
C VAL A 15 -13.70 -2.03 -6.57
N LEU A 16 -14.09 -1.89 -7.85
CA LEU A 16 -14.00 -2.96 -8.86
C LEU A 16 -12.74 -2.89 -9.76
N ASN A 17 -12.47 -1.74 -10.38
CA ASN A 17 -11.39 -1.67 -11.37
C ASN A 17 -10.73 -0.28 -11.41
N SER A 18 -9.46 -0.22 -11.81
CA SER A 18 -8.71 1.04 -11.78
C SER A 18 -9.29 2.13 -12.68
N SER A 19 -9.79 1.78 -13.87
CA SER A 19 -10.22 2.76 -14.89
C SER A 19 -11.51 3.49 -14.54
N ASP A 20 -12.47 2.80 -13.93
CA ASP A 20 -13.78 3.35 -13.57
C ASP A 20 -13.84 3.82 -12.11
N TRP A 21 -12.99 3.29 -11.22
CA TRP A 21 -13.09 3.48 -9.77
C TRP A 21 -11.87 4.11 -9.10
N CYS A 22 -10.66 4.00 -9.67
CA CYS A 22 -9.45 4.51 -9.02
C CYS A 22 -8.82 5.73 -9.71
N LEU A 23 -9.27 6.13 -10.89
CA LEU A 23 -8.65 7.22 -11.63
C LEU A 23 -9.66 8.33 -11.94
N PRO A 24 -9.27 9.62 -11.89
CA PRO A 24 -10.13 10.74 -12.31
C PRO A 24 -10.17 10.91 -13.84
N ALA A 25 -10.04 9.83 -14.61
CA ALA A 25 -9.90 9.88 -16.07
C ALA A 25 -11.24 10.15 -16.79
N ALA A 26 -11.17 10.62 -18.04
CA ALA A 26 -12.35 10.69 -18.90
C ALA A 26 -12.96 9.28 -19.05
N GLY A 27 -14.22 9.14 -18.63
CA GLY A 27 -14.91 7.84 -18.59
C GLY A 27 -14.90 7.16 -17.22
N SER A 28 -14.25 7.75 -16.21
CA SER A 28 -14.33 7.25 -14.84
C SER A 28 -15.71 7.51 -14.24
N ARG A 29 -16.52 6.46 -14.15
CA ARG A 29 -17.93 6.56 -13.77
C ARG A 29 -18.15 6.60 -12.26
N TYR A 30 -17.25 6.00 -11.48
CA TYR A 30 -17.49 5.68 -10.07
C TYR A 30 -16.36 6.13 -9.14
N TYR A 31 -15.43 6.98 -9.62
CA TYR A 31 -14.33 7.46 -8.79
C TYR A 31 -14.78 8.24 -7.55
N GLU A 32 -15.81 9.08 -7.66
CA GLU A 32 -16.34 9.79 -6.49
C GLU A 32 -17.04 8.85 -5.51
N ASP A 33 -17.71 7.80 -6.00
CA ASP A 33 -18.29 6.74 -5.16
C ASP A 33 -17.18 5.95 -4.44
N ALA A 34 -16.08 5.64 -5.13
CA ALA A 34 -14.91 5.00 -4.54
C ALA A 34 -14.31 5.83 -3.41
N LYS A 35 -14.19 7.16 -3.61
CA LYS A 35 -13.68 8.08 -2.59
C LYS A 35 -14.60 8.15 -1.37
N GLU A 36 -15.91 8.10 -1.59
CA GLU A 36 -16.89 7.99 -0.50
C GLU A 36 -16.71 6.66 0.26
N LEU A 37 -16.62 5.53 -0.43
CA LEU A 37 -16.37 4.22 0.18
C LEU A 37 -15.10 4.21 1.03
N LEU A 38 -13.96 4.68 0.48
CA LEU A 38 -12.70 4.78 1.20
C LEU A 38 -12.85 5.67 2.45
N THR A 39 -13.46 6.84 2.29
CA THR A 39 -13.61 7.78 3.40
C THR A 39 -14.45 7.19 4.53
N LEU A 40 -15.48 6.41 4.21
CA LEU A 40 -16.31 5.75 5.21
C LEU A 40 -15.61 4.56 5.88
N GLU A 41 -14.72 3.83 5.19
CA GLU A 41 -13.84 2.83 5.80
C GLU A 41 -12.81 3.49 6.73
N VAL A 42 -12.21 4.61 6.31
CA VAL A 42 -11.29 5.40 7.14
C VAL A 42 -11.99 5.93 8.39
N ASN A 43 -13.21 6.44 8.26
CA ASN A 43 -13.99 6.91 9.41
C ASN A 43 -14.26 5.79 10.42
N ALA A 44 -14.53 4.57 9.94
CA ALA A 44 -14.70 3.42 10.82
C ALA A 44 -13.39 3.07 11.56
N ALA A 45 -12.24 3.15 10.88
CA ALA A 45 -10.94 2.98 11.53
C ALA A 45 -10.69 4.08 12.59
N VAL A 46 -11.02 5.34 12.26
CA VAL A 46 -10.94 6.47 13.20
C VAL A 46 -11.78 6.22 14.45
N ASP A 47 -13.04 5.79 14.29
CA ASP A 47 -13.91 5.43 15.42
C ASP A 47 -13.29 4.34 16.31
N GLY A 48 -12.73 3.29 15.69
CA GLY A 48 -12.07 2.20 16.41
C GLY A 48 -10.83 2.67 17.16
N PHE A 49 -9.98 3.45 16.51
CA PHE A 49 -8.79 4.03 17.14
C PHE A 49 -9.13 4.95 18.31
N LEU A 50 -10.14 5.81 18.17
CA LEU A 50 -10.63 6.67 19.26
C LEU A 50 -11.18 5.84 20.42
N ALA A 51 -11.99 4.81 20.16
CA ALA A 51 -12.49 3.89 21.18
C ALA A 51 -11.38 3.11 21.89
N GLY A 52 -10.27 2.86 21.19
CA GLY A 52 -9.05 2.28 21.75
C GLY A 52 -8.12 3.30 22.42
N GLY A 53 -8.46 4.59 22.42
CA GLY A 53 -7.75 5.67 23.13
C GLY A 53 -6.65 6.37 22.32
N ALA A 54 -6.82 6.47 21.01
CA ALA A 54 -6.10 7.44 20.19
C ALA A 54 -6.46 8.87 20.60
N THR A 55 -5.51 9.80 20.45
CA THR A 55 -5.68 11.20 20.87
C THR A 55 -5.41 12.21 19.76
N ASP A 56 -4.77 11.77 18.68
CA ASP A 56 -4.47 12.58 17.50
C ASP A 56 -4.40 11.63 16.31
N ILE A 57 -5.15 11.92 15.25
CA ILE A 57 -5.21 11.09 14.05
C ILE A 57 -4.98 11.96 12.83
N LEU A 58 -3.96 11.60 12.06
CA LEU A 58 -3.72 12.16 10.72
C LEU A 58 -3.96 11.10 9.67
N VAL A 59 -4.83 11.41 8.72
CA VAL A 59 -5.05 10.64 7.51
C VAL A 59 -4.19 11.24 6.40
N SER A 60 -3.22 10.48 5.90
CA SER A 60 -2.42 10.82 4.73
C SER A 60 -3.04 10.14 3.51
N ASP A 61 -3.63 10.95 2.62
CA ASP A 61 -4.14 10.48 1.34
C ASP A 61 -2.98 9.98 0.46
N GLY A 62 -2.81 8.66 0.40
CA GLY A 62 -1.68 7.99 -0.27
C GLY A 62 -1.95 7.63 -1.72
N HIS A 63 -3.21 7.57 -2.13
CA HIS A 63 -3.59 7.23 -3.48
C HIS A 63 -3.16 8.32 -4.47
N GLY A 64 -2.54 7.95 -5.60
CA GLY A 64 -1.80 8.89 -6.47
C GLY A 64 -2.56 10.17 -6.86
N PRO A 65 -3.78 10.08 -7.42
CA PRO A 65 -4.60 11.26 -7.72
C PRO A 65 -5.41 11.80 -6.52
N GLY A 66 -5.40 11.11 -5.38
CA GLY A 66 -6.12 11.41 -4.14
C GLY A 66 -7.43 10.61 -4.00
N GLY A 67 -7.56 9.79 -2.96
CA GLY A 67 -8.71 8.90 -2.74
C GLY A 67 -9.73 9.42 -1.72
N MET A 68 -9.48 10.54 -1.05
CA MET A 68 -10.34 10.96 0.06
C MET A 68 -11.40 12.00 -0.34
N ASN A 69 -12.60 11.87 0.26
CA ASN A 69 -13.63 12.90 0.22
C ASN A 69 -13.55 13.77 1.51
N PRO A 70 -13.00 14.99 1.44
CA PRO A 70 -12.80 15.82 2.62
C PRO A 70 -14.11 16.28 3.28
N LYS A 71 -15.24 16.25 2.57
CA LYS A 71 -16.54 16.65 3.12
C LYS A 71 -17.13 15.59 4.05
N LEU A 72 -16.69 14.34 3.92
CA LEU A 72 -17.18 13.20 4.68
C LEU A 72 -16.21 12.75 5.77
N LEU A 73 -14.98 13.28 5.78
CA LEU A 73 -13.96 12.86 6.74
C LEU A 73 -14.43 13.10 8.18
N HIS A 74 -14.15 12.11 9.04
CA HIS A 74 -14.42 12.17 10.46
C HIS A 74 -13.85 13.45 11.09
N LYS A 75 -14.68 14.20 11.82
CA LYS A 75 -14.35 15.54 12.35
C LYS A 75 -13.13 15.58 13.29
N GLU A 76 -12.80 14.46 13.93
CA GLU A 76 -11.64 14.33 14.83
C GLU A 76 -10.34 13.99 14.08
N ALA A 77 -10.41 13.70 12.78
CA ALA A 77 -9.25 13.39 11.96
C ALA A 77 -8.77 14.63 11.19
N LYS A 78 -7.45 14.76 11.07
CA LYS A 78 -6.82 15.72 10.15
C LYS A 78 -6.57 15.03 8.81
N LEU A 79 -6.64 15.78 7.72
CA LEU A 79 -6.33 15.29 6.39
C LEU A 79 -5.05 15.93 5.85
N LYS A 80 -4.05 15.11 5.52
CA LYS A 80 -2.91 15.52 4.71
C LYS A 80 -3.19 15.14 3.25
N ARG A 81 -3.12 16.13 2.36
CA ARG A 81 -3.31 16.00 0.91
C ARG A 81 -2.04 16.39 0.17
N GLY A 82 -1.83 15.78 -1.00
CA GLY A 82 -0.65 15.97 -1.82
C GLY A 82 0.54 15.14 -1.34
N SER A 83 1.49 14.84 -2.23
CA SER A 83 2.69 14.07 -1.87
C SER A 83 3.71 14.92 -1.12
N THR A 84 4.39 14.32 -0.16
CA THR A 84 5.49 14.94 0.62
C THR A 84 6.75 14.08 0.59
N GLY A 85 6.77 12.97 -0.16
CA GLY A 85 7.84 11.98 -0.10
C GLY A 85 7.75 11.05 1.13
N TYR A 86 8.56 9.98 1.12
CA TYR A 86 8.56 8.94 2.15
C TYR A 86 9.09 9.47 3.49
N GLY A 87 8.54 8.98 4.60
CA GLY A 87 9.03 9.25 5.97
C GLY A 87 8.73 10.64 6.53
N THR A 88 8.30 11.62 5.71
CA THR A 88 8.18 13.04 6.11
C THR A 88 7.26 13.35 7.28
N LEU A 89 6.30 12.48 7.59
CA LEU A 89 5.35 12.67 8.68
C LEU A 89 5.54 11.68 9.83
N GLY A 90 6.39 10.67 9.66
CA GLY A 90 6.50 9.56 10.61
C GLY A 90 6.87 10.04 12.02
N ASP A 91 7.81 10.99 12.12
CA ASP A 91 8.30 11.51 13.40
C ASP A 91 7.23 12.20 14.26
N LEU A 92 6.13 12.65 13.66
CA LEU A 92 5.06 13.37 14.35
C LEU A 92 4.05 12.44 15.04
N TYR A 93 4.10 11.14 14.75
CA TYR A 93 3.14 10.14 15.24
C TYR A 93 3.86 8.99 15.96
N ASP A 94 3.10 8.19 16.71
CA ASP A 94 3.64 7.09 17.52
C ASP A 94 3.60 5.76 16.75
N VAL A 95 2.57 5.59 15.92
CA VAL A 95 2.27 4.34 15.19
C VAL A 95 1.64 4.65 13.82
N MET A 96 1.69 3.68 12.93
CA MET A 96 1.16 3.74 11.57
C MET A 96 0.08 2.70 11.33
N ALA A 97 -0.88 3.04 10.48
CA ALA A 97 -1.99 2.19 10.07
C ALA A 97 -2.31 2.36 8.58
N TRP A 98 -2.90 1.35 7.94
CA TRP A 98 -3.29 1.37 6.53
C TRP A 98 -4.77 1.05 6.33
N VAL A 99 -5.44 1.79 5.45
CA VAL A 99 -6.84 1.56 5.08
C VAL A 99 -7.00 1.59 3.56
N GLY A 100 -7.69 0.59 3.02
CA GLY A 100 -7.92 0.45 1.58
C GLY A 100 -6.69 0.00 0.78
N GLN A 101 -5.72 -0.64 1.45
CA GLN A 101 -4.45 -1.05 0.83
C GLN A 101 -4.61 -2.33 -0.03
N HIS A 102 -3.90 -2.39 -1.15
CA HIS A 102 -3.79 -3.60 -1.98
C HIS A 102 -2.42 -4.28 -1.81
N ALA A 103 -2.34 -5.56 -2.20
CA ALA A 103 -1.10 -6.32 -2.21
C ALA A 103 -0.12 -5.84 -3.30
N LYS A 104 1.16 -6.14 -3.11
CA LYS A 104 2.25 -5.89 -4.06
C LYS A 104 2.04 -6.59 -5.40
N ALA A 105 2.73 -6.08 -6.44
CA ALA A 105 2.76 -6.70 -7.76
C ALA A 105 3.15 -8.19 -7.69
N GLY A 106 2.57 -9.00 -8.60
CA GLY A 106 2.88 -10.43 -8.67
C GLY A 106 2.21 -11.30 -7.60
N THR A 107 1.41 -10.73 -6.69
CA THR A 107 0.74 -11.50 -5.64
C THR A 107 -0.46 -12.28 -6.20
N GLU A 108 -0.45 -13.60 -5.99
CA GLU A 108 -1.56 -14.47 -6.39
C GLU A 108 -2.82 -14.22 -5.56
N TYR A 109 -4.00 -14.38 -6.18
CA TYR A 109 -5.30 -14.14 -5.55
C TYR A 109 -5.48 -12.71 -4.99
N ALA A 110 -4.69 -11.76 -5.46
CA ALA A 110 -4.81 -10.36 -5.09
C ALA A 110 -5.71 -9.60 -6.08
N HIS A 111 -6.41 -8.59 -5.56
CA HIS A 111 -7.25 -7.71 -6.37
C HIS A 111 -6.50 -6.41 -6.69
N LEU A 112 -6.43 -6.03 -7.98
CA LEU A 112 -5.75 -4.83 -8.48
C LEU A 112 -4.29 -4.67 -8.01
N CYS A 113 -3.62 -5.78 -7.70
CA CYS A 113 -2.28 -5.75 -7.13
C CYS A 113 -1.25 -5.16 -8.09
N HIS A 114 -0.45 -4.23 -7.58
CA HIS A 114 0.66 -3.60 -8.27
C HIS A 114 1.64 -3.01 -7.25
N THR A 115 2.73 -2.42 -7.71
CA THR A 115 3.66 -1.67 -6.84
C THR A 115 4.05 -0.40 -7.56
N GLN A 116 3.54 0.75 -7.11
CA GLN A 116 3.61 2.09 -7.71
C GLN A 116 2.95 2.21 -9.09
N GLY A 117 3.12 1.21 -9.95
CA GLY A 117 2.49 1.14 -11.25
C GLY A 117 2.58 -0.25 -11.86
N MET A 118 1.92 -0.41 -13.00
CA MET A 118 1.85 -1.68 -13.73
C MET A 118 3.18 -2.18 -14.34
N PRO A 119 4.18 -1.33 -14.66
CA PRO A 119 5.46 -1.80 -15.22
C PRO A 119 6.32 -2.63 -14.26
N LEU A 120 6.07 -2.59 -12.95
CA LEU A 120 6.89 -3.29 -11.97
C LEU A 120 6.39 -4.74 -11.79
N ILE A 121 7.33 -5.68 -11.77
CA ILE A 121 7.12 -7.08 -11.36
C ILE A 121 7.35 -7.19 -9.85
N ASP A 122 8.45 -6.65 -9.36
CA ASP A 122 8.84 -6.72 -7.95
C ASP A 122 9.66 -5.49 -7.55
N VAL A 123 9.55 -5.12 -6.28
CA VAL A 123 10.45 -4.18 -5.61
C VAL A 123 10.93 -4.88 -4.35
N SER A 124 12.24 -4.91 -4.14
CA SER A 124 12.80 -5.38 -2.88
C SER A 124 13.69 -4.34 -2.22
N ILE A 125 13.68 -4.33 -0.88
CA ILE A 125 14.57 -3.53 -0.04
C ILE A 125 15.41 -4.51 0.78
N ASN A 126 16.73 -4.50 0.59
CA ASN A 126 17.65 -5.49 1.20
C ASN A 126 17.20 -6.94 0.98
N GLY A 127 16.73 -7.27 -0.24
CA GLY A 127 16.25 -8.60 -0.61
C GLY A 127 14.85 -8.94 -0.09
N ILE A 128 14.22 -8.08 0.71
CA ILE A 128 12.83 -8.27 1.16
C ILE A 128 11.90 -7.70 0.09
N SER A 129 11.17 -8.57 -0.61
CA SER A 129 10.16 -8.17 -1.61
C SER A 129 8.96 -7.47 -0.93
N VAL A 130 8.67 -6.25 -1.34
CA VAL A 130 7.72 -5.33 -0.71
C VAL A 130 6.79 -4.62 -1.71
N GLY A 131 5.54 -4.42 -1.30
CA GLY A 131 4.61 -3.49 -1.94
C GLY A 131 4.78 -2.05 -1.44
N GLU A 132 3.78 -1.21 -1.74
CA GLU A 132 3.73 0.18 -1.29
C GLU A 132 3.58 0.29 0.24
N PHE A 133 2.82 -0.64 0.83
CA PHE A 133 2.76 -0.86 2.27
C PHE A 133 4.17 -1.05 2.86
N GLY A 134 4.92 -2.04 2.36
CA GLY A 134 6.25 -2.36 2.88
C GLY A 134 7.23 -1.20 2.71
N GLN A 135 7.23 -0.52 1.58
CA GLN A 135 8.06 0.68 1.36
C GLN A 135 7.80 1.76 2.41
N SER A 136 6.53 2.08 2.67
CA SER A 136 6.14 3.08 3.65
C SER A 136 6.40 2.63 5.09
N ALA A 137 6.11 1.37 5.41
CA ALA A 137 6.27 0.80 6.75
C ALA A 137 7.74 0.67 7.15
N LEU A 138 8.63 0.30 6.22
CA LEU A 138 10.07 0.22 6.48
C LEU A 138 10.69 1.62 6.69
N CYS A 139 10.18 2.64 5.99
CA CYS A 139 10.51 4.03 6.30
C CYS A 139 10.02 4.43 7.71
N GLY A 140 8.83 3.98 8.11
CA GLY A 140 8.36 4.12 9.49
C GLY A 140 9.29 3.47 10.52
N CYS A 141 9.80 2.27 10.20
CA CYS A 141 10.72 1.54 11.07
C CYS A 141 12.05 2.26 11.29
N GLU A 142 12.60 2.95 10.28
CA GLU A 142 13.78 3.80 10.44
C GLU A 142 13.56 4.89 11.50
N LEU A 143 12.33 5.41 11.60
CA LEU A 143 11.93 6.41 12.59
C LEU A 143 11.43 5.79 13.91
N GLY A 144 11.55 4.48 14.08
CA GLY A 144 11.06 3.76 15.26
C GLY A 144 9.53 3.68 15.36
N LYS A 145 8.81 3.83 14.24
CA LYS A 145 7.34 3.81 14.20
C LYS A 145 6.83 2.43 13.82
N ARG A 146 5.86 1.95 14.59
CA ARG A 146 5.30 0.61 14.45
C ARG A 146 4.11 0.60 13.49
N ALA A 147 4.08 -0.37 12.58
CA ALA A 147 2.92 -0.70 11.76
C ALA A 147 1.95 -1.58 12.56
N ILE A 148 0.81 -1.03 13.00
CA ILE A 148 -0.07 -1.73 13.95
C ILE A 148 -1.36 -2.28 13.34
N PHE A 149 -1.79 -1.74 12.20
CA PHE A 149 -3.08 -2.07 11.59
C PHE A 149 -3.03 -1.96 10.07
N GLY A 150 -3.70 -2.86 9.36
CA GLY A 150 -3.94 -2.76 7.92
C GLY A 150 -5.31 -3.31 7.51
N SER A 151 -6.01 -2.63 6.60
CA SER A 151 -7.22 -3.18 5.97
C SER A 151 -7.18 -3.07 4.46
N GLY A 152 -7.75 -4.08 3.79
CA GLY A 152 -7.64 -4.21 2.34
C GLY A 152 -8.06 -5.58 1.82
N ASP A 153 -7.47 -5.99 0.71
CA ASP A 153 -7.70 -7.32 0.14
C ASP A 153 -6.99 -8.43 0.94
N ALA A 154 -7.46 -9.67 0.82
CA ALA A 154 -6.95 -10.80 1.58
C ALA A 154 -5.47 -11.09 1.33
N ALA A 155 -4.98 -10.81 0.12
CA ALA A 155 -3.58 -11.00 -0.20
C ALA A 155 -2.71 -9.91 0.44
N PHE A 156 -3.20 -8.66 0.52
CA PHE A 156 -2.55 -7.61 1.30
C PHE A 156 -2.45 -7.99 2.77
N CYS A 157 -3.52 -8.50 3.38
CA CYS A 157 -3.49 -8.91 4.78
C CYS A 157 -2.39 -9.95 5.04
N LYS A 158 -2.26 -10.95 4.16
CA LYS A 158 -1.18 -11.95 4.23
C LYS A 158 0.20 -11.34 4.02
N GLU A 159 0.36 -10.41 3.08
CA GLU A 159 1.62 -9.69 2.88
C GLU A 159 2.02 -8.91 4.14
N ALA A 160 1.07 -8.18 4.74
CA ALA A 160 1.29 -7.38 5.93
C ALA A 160 1.69 -8.25 7.13
N GLU A 161 0.99 -9.36 7.36
CA GLU A 161 1.28 -10.32 8.44
C GLU A 161 2.62 -11.03 8.25
N ALA A 162 2.99 -11.35 7.01
CA ALA A 162 4.27 -11.96 6.70
C ALA A 162 5.43 -10.98 6.93
N LEU A 163 5.24 -9.70 6.58
CA LEU A 163 6.25 -8.68 6.80
C LEU A 163 6.35 -8.31 8.29
N PHE A 164 5.22 -8.06 8.95
CA PHE A 164 5.14 -7.65 10.35
C PHE A 164 4.31 -8.65 11.19
N PRO A 165 4.94 -9.72 11.70
CA PRO A 165 4.24 -10.66 12.58
C PRO A 165 3.56 -9.93 13.74
N GLY A 166 2.26 -10.21 13.92
CA GLY A 166 1.44 -9.64 14.99
C GLY A 166 0.65 -8.38 14.62
N ILE A 167 0.88 -7.78 13.44
CA ILE A 167 0.04 -6.69 12.91
C ILE A 167 -1.43 -7.13 12.87
N GLU A 168 -2.34 -6.26 13.28
CA GLU A 168 -3.77 -6.52 13.10
C GLU A 168 -4.14 -6.27 11.65
N THR A 169 -4.83 -7.22 11.01
CA THR A 169 -5.35 -7.01 9.65
C THR A 169 -6.86 -7.25 9.56
N VAL A 170 -7.50 -6.54 8.63
CA VAL A 170 -8.91 -6.74 8.29
C VAL A 170 -9.05 -6.93 6.78
N THR A 171 -9.39 -8.15 6.40
CA THR A 171 -9.74 -8.49 5.02
C THR A 171 -11.15 -8.04 4.69
N VAL A 172 -11.30 -7.23 3.64
CA VAL A 172 -12.61 -6.76 3.16
C VAL A 172 -13.00 -7.29 1.79
N LYS A 173 -12.06 -7.94 1.08
CA LYS A 173 -12.30 -8.62 -0.20
C LYS A 173 -11.24 -9.66 -0.54
N TRP A 174 -11.54 -10.55 -1.48
CA TRP A 174 -10.66 -11.62 -1.95
C TRP A 174 -10.55 -11.58 -3.47
N GLY A 175 -9.33 -11.40 -4.00
CA GLY A 175 -9.08 -11.63 -5.42
C GLY A 175 -9.27 -13.11 -5.76
N ILE A 176 -9.73 -13.39 -6.97
CA ILE A 176 -10.12 -14.76 -7.37
C ILE A 176 -9.16 -15.40 -8.37
N ARG A 177 -8.18 -14.65 -8.87
CA ARG A 177 -7.33 -15.09 -9.99
C ARG A 177 -5.98 -15.64 -9.50
N PRO A 178 -5.61 -16.87 -9.87
CA PRO A 178 -4.28 -17.41 -9.62
C PRO A 178 -3.23 -16.88 -10.62
N GLY A 179 -1.96 -17.09 -10.29
CA GLY A 179 -0.80 -16.76 -11.12
C GLY A 179 -0.36 -15.30 -11.04
N LYS A 180 0.97 -15.10 -11.01
CA LYS A 180 1.65 -13.80 -10.78
C LYS A 180 1.44 -12.78 -11.90
N GLY A 181 1.20 -13.23 -13.12
CA GLY A 181 0.96 -12.35 -14.27
C GLY A 181 2.24 -11.75 -14.88
N ASP A 182 3.41 -12.34 -14.62
CA ASP A 182 4.71 -11.92 -15.16
C ASP A 182 4.76 -11.89 -16.69
N GLU A 183 3.95 -12.71 -17.33
CA GLU A 183 3.79 -12.81 -18.78
C GLU A 183 3.02 -11.63 -19.41
N CYS A 184 2.35 -10.82 -18.58
CA CYS A 184 1.50 -9.73 -19.04
C CYS A 184 2.33 -8.47 -19.38
N THR A 185 1.95 -7.78 -20.44
CA THR A 185 2.31 -6.35 -20.62
C THR A 185 1.66 -5.51 -19.52
N PRO A 186 2.11 -4.26 -19.28
CA PRO A 186 1.49 -3.38 -18.28
C PRO A 186 -0.04 -3.21 -18.45
N ASP A 187 -0.53 -3.08 -19.69
CA ASP A 187 -1.96 -2.93 -19.96
C ASP A 187 -2.75 -4.23 -19.72
N GLN A 188 -2.18 -5.38 -20.09
CA GLN A 188 -2.78 -6.68 -19.78
C GLN A 188 -2.81 -6.93 -18.28
N TYR A 189 -1.74 -6.55 -17.57
CA TYR A 189 -1.63 -6.72 -16.13
C TYR A 189 -2.67 -5.88 -15.37
N ARG A 190 -2.90 -4.63 -15.81
CA ARG A 190 -3.96 -3.75 -15.27
C ARG A 190 -5.35 -4.39 -15.30
N ALA A 191 -5.71 -5.03 -16.40
CA ALA A 191 -7.02 -5.68 -16.55
C ALA A 191 -7.09 -7.05 -15.87
N ARG A 192 -5.94 -7.67 -15.59
CA ARG A 192 -5.87 -9.08 -15.21
C ARG A 192 -6.49 -9.38 -13.85
N ASN A 193 -6.29 -8.51 -12.86
CA ASN A 193 -6.61 -8.76 -11.45
C ASN A 193 -7.87 -8.02 -10.95
N ALA A 194 -8.83 -7.74 -11.82
CA ALA A 194 -10.05 -6.97 -11.47
C ALA A 194 -11.19 -7.83 -10.87
N GLY A 195 -11.06 -9.16 -10.83
CA GLY A 195 -12.08 -10.03 -10.25
C GLY A 195 -11.89 -10.20 -8.74
N ALA A 196 -12.91 -9.90 -7.94
CA ALA A 196 -12.90 -10.15 -6.50
C ALA A 196 -14.29 -10.44 -5.91
N ILE A 197 -14.29 -11.12 -4.76
CA ILE A 197 -15.44 -11.27 -3.87
C ILE A 197 -15.32 -10.22 -2.79
N HIS A 198 -16.36 -9.41 -2.56
CA HIS A 198 -16.33 -8.30 -1.60
C HIS A 198 -17.27 -8.58 -0.43
N LEU A 199 -16.87 -8.16 0.76
CA LEU A 199 -17.83 -7.89 1.81
C LEU A 199 -18.72 -6.70 1.42
N SER A 200 -19.94 -6.64 1.98
CA SER A 200 -20.75 -5.43 1.89
C SER A 200 -20.00 -4.26 2.56
N PRO A 201 -20.11 -3.02 2.06
CA PRO A 201 -19.44 -1.88 2.68
C PRO A 201 -19.82 -1.68 4.16
N ALA A 202 -21.06 -1.99 4.55
CA ALA A 202 -21.46 -1.97 5.96
C ALA A 202 -20.64 -2.94 6.82
N LYS A 203 -20.55 -4.21 6.39
CA LYS A 203 -19.78 -5.22 7.12
C LYS A 203 -18.28 -4.90 7.17
N SER A 204 -17.71 -4.38 6.08
CA SER A 204 -16.30 -3.96 6.05
C SER A 204 -16.02 -2.89 7.11
N ARG A 205 -16.88 -1.88 7.23
CA ARG A 205 -16.76 -0.81 8.22
C ARG A 205 -16.85 -1.34 9.66
N ASP A 206 -17.79 -2.24 9.94
CA ASP A 206 -17.90 -2.86 11.28
C ASP A 206 -16.58 -3.57 11.67
N LEU A 207 -16.05 -4.39 10.76
CA LEU A 207 -14.81 -5.14 11.02
C LEU A 207 -13.58 -4.24 11.13
N ILE A 208 -13.49 -3.19 10.30
CA ILE A 208 -12.40 -2.22 10.34
C ILE A 208 -12.41 -1.47 11.68
N ARG A 209 -13.59 -1.04 12.15
CA ARG A 209 -13.72 -0.39 13.46
C ARG A 209 -13.24 -1.30 14.58
N GLU A 210 -13.72 -2.54 14.62
CA GLU A 210 -13.34 -3.51 15.65
C GLU A 210 -11.83 -3.83 15.60
N GLY A 211 -11.27 -4.02 14.40
CA GLY A 211 -9.85 -4.29 14.21
C GLY A 211 -8.98 -3.10 14.63
N ALA A 212 -9.34 -1.88 14.24
CA ALA A 212 -8.61 -0.68 14.64
C ALA A 212 -8.60 -0.49 16.16
N GLU A 213 -9.72 -0.75 16.85
CA GLU A 213 -9.80 -0.72 18.32
C GLU A 213 -8.88 -1.76 18.97
N ARG A 214 -8.89 -3.01 18.47
CA ARG A 214 -7.99 -4.07 18.96
C ARG A 214 -6.52 -3.69 18.74
N ALA A 215 -6.18 -3.23 17.53
CA ALA A 215 -4.82 -2.89 17.15
C ALA A 215 -4.18 -1.87 18.09
N ILE A 216 -4.87 -0.76 18.37
CA ILE A 216 -4.31 0.27 19.26
C ILE A 216 -4.28 -0.14 20.72
N ARG A 217 -5.24 -0.95 21.19
CA ARG A 217 -5.18 -1.50 22.56
C ARG A 217 -3.96 -2.40 22.72
N ARG A 218 -3.77 -3.34 21.80
CA ARG A 218 -2.58 -4.20 21.76
C ARG A 218 -1.30 -3.39 21.65
N ALA A 219 -1.24 -2.39 20.78
CA ALA A 219 -0.05 -1.56 20.61
C ALA A 219 0.38 -0.78 21.88
N LYS A 220 -0.50 -0.61 22.87
CA LYS A 220 -0.15 0.00 24.17
C LYS A 220 0.54 -0.98 25.11
N GLU A 221 0.31 -2.27 24.94
CA GLU A 221 0.73 -3.33 25.86
C GLU A 221 1.81 -4.24 25.26
N GLU A 222 1.81 -4.39 23.93
CA GLU A 222 2.67 -5.27 23.16
C GLU A 222 3.62 -4.48 22.25
N ASP A 223 4.77 -5.09 21.94
CA ASP A 223 5.73 -4.58 20.96
C ASP A 223 5.74 -5.46 19.70
N PHE A 224 5.12 -4.95 18.63
CA PHE A 224 5.03 -5.58 17.32
C PHE A 224 5.03 -4.50 16.24
N GLY A 225 5.15 -4.89 14.97
CA GLY A 225 5.06 -3.94 13.86
C GLY A 225 6.34 -3.12 13.64
N LEU A 226 7.48 -3.56 14.19
CA LEU A 226 8.79 -2.96 13.94
C LEU A 226 9.74 -4.00 13.37
N ILE A 227 10.48 -3.64 12.32
CA ILE A 227 11.56 -4.45 11.78
C ILE A 227 12.83 -3.60 11.78
N LYS A 228 13.93 -4.17 12.27
CA LYS A 228 15.23 -3.54 12.17
C LYS A 228 15.88 -3.93 10.85
N LEU A 229 16.01 -2.97 9.94
CA LEU A 229 16.86 -3.12 8.78
C LEU A 229 18.27 -2.61 9.08
N SER A 230 19.28 -3.20 8.43
CA SER A 230 20.68 -2.80 8.58
C SER A 230 21.21 -2.20 7.28
N PRO A 231 21.95 -1.08 7.34
CA PRO A 231 22.66 -0.55 6.18
C PRO A 231 23.81 -1.48 5.72
N PRO A 232 24.30 -1.34 4.48
CA PRO A 232 23.79 -0.44 3.44
C PRO A 232 22.40 -0.88 2.96
N PHE A 233 21.61 0.09 2.48
CA PHE A 233 20.31 -0.19 1.90
C PHE A 233 20.41 -0.33 0.40
N GLU A 234 19.80 -1.37 -0.16
CA GLU A 234 19.63 -1.57 -1.60
C GLU A 234 18.13 -1.65 -1.92
N ARG A 235 17.70 -0.90 -2.94
CA ARG A 235 16.41 -1.08 -3.62
C ARG A 235 16.69 -1.75 -4.95
N ALA A 236 16.18 -2.95 -5.15
CA ALA A 236 16.17 -3.62 -6.45
C ALA A 236 14.75 -3.61 -7.02
N VAL A 237 14.61 -3.26 -8.30
CA VAL A 237 13.32 -3.25 -8.99
C VAL A 237 13.40 -4.11 -10.23
N ILE A 238 12.49 -5.07 -10.34
CA ILE A 238 12.32 -5.91 -11.52
C ILE A 238 11.19 -5.33 -12.35
N TRP A 239 11.46 -5.08 -13.63
CA TRP A 239 10.57 -4.43 -14.57
C TRP A 239 10.05 -5.43 -15.60
N ARG A 240 8.80 -5.25 -16.00
CA ARG A 240 8.17 -6.01 -17.09
C ARG A 240 8.85 -5.70 -18.42
N GLN A 241 8.83 -6.70 -19.30
CA GLN A 241 9.17 -6.52 -20.70
C GLN A 241 8.32 -5.42 -21.32
N GLY A 242 8.93 -4.60 -22.18
CA GLY A 242 8.26 -3.49 -22.84
C GLY A 242 8.20 -2.21 -22.00
N THR A 243 8.77 -2.20 -20.80
CA THR A 243 8.91 -0.96 -20.01
C THR A 243 9.77 0.06 -20.76
N GLU A 244 9.27 1.29 -20.89
CA GLU A 244 10.00 2.40 -21.51
C GLU A 244 10.78 3.20 -20.46
N PHE A 245 12.10 3.01 -20.40
CA PHE A 245 13.00 3.84 -19.57
C PHE A 245 13.31 5.20 -20.25
N LYS A 246 13.27 5.19 -21.58
CA LYS A 246 13.28 6.36 -22.47
C LYS A 246 12.04 6.31 -23.34
N LYS A 247 11.40 7.46 -23.51
CA LYS A 247 10.12 7.57 -24.23
C LYS A 247 10.25 7.04 -25.66
N GLY A 248 9.42 6.08 -26.03
CA GLY A 248 9.43 5.45 -27.35
C GLY A 248 10.49 4.36 -27.54
N GLU A 249 11.22 3.99 -26.48
CA GLU A 249 12.24 2.94 -26.49
C GLU A 249 11.87 1.83 -25.49
N PRO A 250 11.01 0.87 -25.87
CA PRO A 250 10.63 -0.23 -24.98
C PRO A 250 11.79 -1.21 -24.77
N TRP A 251 12.02 -1.60 -23.52
CA TRP A 251 13.09 -2.56 -23.20
C TRP A 251 12.72 -3.98 -23.66
N PRO A 252 13.64 -4.71 -24.32
CA PRO A 252 13.31 -5.93 -25.06
C PRO A 252 13.00 -7.15 -24.18
N CYS A 253 13.41 -7.15 -22.90
CA CYS A 253 13.23 -8.25 -21.95
C CYS A 253 12.81 -7.75 -20.56
N LYS A 254 12.68 -8.63 -19.56
CA LYS A 254 12.61 -8.20 -18.16
C LYS A 254 13.91 -7.47 -17.79
N ALA A 255 13.80 -6.41 -17.00
CA ALA A 255 14.96 -5.64 -16.57
C ALA A 255 15.07 -5.58 -15.06
N VAL A 256 16.27 -5.30 -14.55
CA VAL A 256 16.51 -4.95 -13.15
C VAL A 256 17.27 -3.64 -13.04
N THR A 257 16.85 -2.79 -12.11
CA THR A 257 17.58 -1.58 -11.70
C THR A 257 17.87 -1.66 -10.21
N ARG A 258 19.00 -1.11 -9.77
CA ARG A 258 19.40 -1.09 -8.36
C ARG A 258 19.82 0.32 -7.94
N ASP A 259 19.36 0.73 -6.77
CA ASP A 259 19.77 1.95 -6.10
C ASP A 259 20.28 1.59 -4.70
N THR A 260 21.29 2.31 -4.21
CA THR A 260 21.80 2.10 -2.86
C THR A 260 21.90 3.39 -2.07
N HIS A 261 21.72 3.29 -0.76
CA HIS A 261 21.97 4.39 0.17
C HIS A 261 22.70 3.86 1.40
N PRO A 262 23.77 4.54 1.87
CA PRO A 262 24.65 3.96 2.87
C PRO A 262 24.05 3.88 4.27
N THR A 263 23.03 4.67 4.60
CA THR A 263 22.61 4.86 6.01
C THR A 263 21.10 5.04 6.25
N SER A 264 20.28 5.19 5.21
CA SER A 264 18.86 5.55 5.37
C SER A 264 18.02 4.95 4.25
N VAL A 265 16.99 4.18 4.61
CA VAL A 265 15.96 3.70 3.68
C VAL A 265 15.02 4.83 3.29
N ILE A 266 14.76 5.81 4.16
CA ILE A 266 13.99 7.01 3.80
C ILE A 266 14.69 7.77 2.66
N ALA A 267 16.00 8.01 2.78
CA ALA A 267 16.77 8.67 1.74
C ALA A 267 16.76 7.85 0.45
N LEU A 268 16.99 6.53 0.53
CA LEU A 268 16.89 5.61 -0.60
C LEU A 268 15.54 5.71 -1.33
N MET A 269 14.43 5.70 -0.58
CA MET A 269 13.09 5.71 -1.16
C MET A 269 12.72 7.06 -1.78
N ASN A 270 13.33 8.16 -1.34
CA ASN A 270 13.16 9.48 -1.93
C ASN A 270 14.13 9.75 -3.11
N MET A 271 15.08 8.85 -3.41
CA MET A 271 15.91 8.96 -4.61
C MET A 271 15.09 8.66 -5.88
N THR A 272 15.32 9.46 -6.92
CA THR A 272 14.87 9.14 -8.28
C THR A 272 15.39 7.76 -8.66
N MET A 273 14.50 6.86 -9.07
CA MET A 273 14.87 5.52 -9.52
C MET A 273 15.84 5.59 -10.70
N THR A 274 16.94 4.86 -10.58
CA THR A 274 17.92 4.74 -11.66
C THR A 274 17.26 4.21 -12.94
N ARG A 275 17.56 4.86 -14.06
CA ARG A 275 17.11 4.47 -15.41
C ARG A 275 18.23 3.82 -16.22
N ASP A 276 18.99 2.95 -15.57
CA ASP A 276 20.05 2.14 -16.16
C ASP A 276 19.67 0.63 -16.05
N PRO A 277 18.74 0.16 -16.90
CA PRO A 277 18.25 -1.20 -16.83
C PRO A 277 19.31 -2.21 -17.27
N GLN A 278 19.46 -3.28 -16.49
CA GLN A 278 20.22 -4.46 -16.86
C GLN A 278 19.26 -5.62 -17.19
N PRO A 279 19.62 -6.56 -18.08
CA PRO A 279 18.81 -7.76 -18.28
C PRO A 279 18.59 -8.50 -16.96
N TYR A 280 17.33 -8.81 -16.65
CA TYR A 280 17.01 -9.66 -15.51
C TYR A 280 17.11 -11.12 -15.95
N ILE A 281 17.98 -11.88 -15.30
CA ILE A 281 18.15 -13.32 -15.48
C ILE A 281 17.54 -13.97 -14.23
N GLU A 282 16.47 -14.74 -14.40
CA GLU A 282 15.94 -15.57 -13.32
C GLU A 282 17.02 -16.59 -12.94
N GLU A 283 17.45 -16.57 -11.68
CA GLU A 283 18.26 -17.67 -11.16
C GLU A 283 17.41 -18.93 -11.22
N ALA A 284 17.93 -19.98 -11.87
CA ALA A 284 17.24 -21.26 -11.92
C ALA A 284 17.16 -21.83 -10.51
N GLU A 285 15.94 -21.92 -9.96
CA GLU A 285 15.64 -22.67 -8.72
C GLU A 285 15.95 -24.16 -8.86
#